data_AF-A0A7T5RR70-F1
#
_entry.id   AF-A0A7T5RR70-F1
#
_cell.length_a   1.000
_cell.length_b   1.000
_cell.length_c   1.000
_cell.angle_alpha   90.00
_cell.angle_beta   90.00
_cell.angle_gamma   90.00
#
_symmetry.space_group_name_H-M   'P 1'
#
loop_
_entity.id
_entity.type
_entity.pdbx_description
1 polymer ?
#
loop_
_entity_poly.entity_id
_entity_poly.type
_entity_poly.pdbx_seq_one_letter_code
_entity_poly.pdbx_strand_id
1 'polypeptide(L)' 'MDQICPECNVGIMMYDIPTKRFGCKNCGAFLTRDQLSDARYKAKAPVDDERRKRARQQSDYLEWWLSGNKDK' A
#
# COMPACT_ATOMS: atom_id res chain seq x y z
N MET A 1 -3.10 -4.19 16.99
CA MET A 1 -2.65 -3.69 15.67
C MET A 1 -1.19 -4.06 15.53
N ASP A 2 -0.95 -5.28 15.07
CA ASP A 2 0.40 -5.82 14.96
C ASP A 2 1.12 -5.11 13.81
N GLN A 3 2.27 -4.50 14.12
CA GLN A 3 3.09 -3.81 13.13
C GLN A 3 3.76 -4.88 12.26
N ILE A 4 3.07 -5.31 11.21
CA ILE A 4 3.62 -6.22 10.21
C ILE A 4 4.77 -5.51 9.49
N CYS A 5 5.88 -6.21 9.37
CA CYS A 5 7.07 -5.73 8.68
C CYS A 5 6.82 -5.60 7.16
N PRO A 6 7.01 -4.42 6.54
CA PRO A 6 6.78 -4.23 5.11
C PRO A 6 7.79 -5.01 4.23
N GLU A 7 8.94 -5.41 4.78
CA GLU A 7 9.98 -6.13 4.03
C GLU A 7 9.71 -7.63 3.95
N CYS A 8 9.24 -8.24 5.05
CA CYS A 8 9.02 -9.69 5.10
C CYS A 8 7.56 -10.10 5.19
N ASN A 9 6.61 -9.17 5.41
CA ASN A 9 5.16 -9.36 5.57
C ASN A 9 4.70 -10.44 6.58
N VAL A 10 5.64 -11.13 7.23
CA VAL A 10 5.42 -12.27 8.13
C VAL A 10 5.85 -11.90 9.55
N GLY A 11 6.88 -11.07 9.68
CA GLY A 11 7.46 -10.73 10.97
C GLY A 11 6.71 -9.60 11.69
N ILE A 12 6.50 -9.78 12.99
CA ILE A 12 6.04 -8.74 13.91
C ILE A 12 7.23 -7.81 14.20
N MET A 13 7.03 -6.50 14.04
CA MET A 13 7.99 -5.51 14.50
C MET A 13 7.77 -5.19 15.96
N MET A 14 8.85 -5.27 16.74
CA MET A 14 8.88 -4.85 18.13
C MET A 14 9.45 -3.44 18.22
N TYR A 15 8.88 -2.62 19.09
CA TYR A 15 9.41 -1.30 19.38
C TYR A 15 10.46 -1.39 20.48
N ASP A 16 11.66 -0.90 20.16
CA ASP A 16 12.76 -0.77 21.10
C ASP A 16 12.79 0.67 21.64
N ILE A 17 12.49 0.82 22.93
CA ILE A 17 12.35 2.11 23.63
C ILE A 17 13.65 2.93 23.65
N PRO A 18 14.82 2.38 24.05
CA PRO A 18 16.08 3.13 24.10
C PRO A 18 16.50 3.69 22.73
N THR A 19 16.33 2.92 21.66
CA THR A 19 16.72 3.34 20.31
C THR A 19 15.60 4.07 19.56
N LYS A 20 14.37 4.04 20.10
CA LYS A 20 13.13 4.52 19.45
C LYS A 20 12.94 3.95 18.04
N ARG A 21 13.34 2.69 17.84
CA ARG A 21 13.32 2.00 16.55
C ARG A 21 12.41 0.77 16.60
N PHE A 22 12.01 0.33 15.41
CA PHE A 22 11.26 -0.89 15.19
C PHE A 22 12.21 -1.96 14.66
N GLY A 23 12.32 -3.08 15.40
CA GLY A 23 13.11 -4.25 15.03
C GLY A 23 12.22 -5.41 14.61
N CYS A 24 12.46 -6.00 13.45
CA CYS A 24 11.80 -7.25 13.04
C CYS A 24 12.66 -8.46 13.40
N LYS A 25 12.09 -9.44 14.13
CA LYS A 25 12.81 -10.68 14.50
C LYS A 25 13.08 -11.63 13.34
N ASN A 26 12.33 -11.53 12.24
CA ASN A 26 12.41 -12.50 11.14
C ASN A 26 13.43 -12.08 10.06
N CYS A 27 13.41 -10.80 9.65
CA CYS A 27 14.32 -10.28 8.62
C CYS A 27 15.46 -9.42 9.17
N GLY A 28 15.47 -9.11 10.48
CA GLY A 28 16.50 -8.25 11.08
C GLY A 28 16.38 -6.76 10.74
N ALA A 29 15.30 -6.34 10.06
CA ALA A 29 15.09 -4.94 9.72
C ALA A 29 15.00 -4.08 10.98
N PHE A 30 15.83 -3.03 11.04
CA PHE A 30 15.82 -2.00 12.08
C PHE A 30 15.44 -0.66 11.46
N LEU A 31 14.19 -0.26 11.63
CA LEU A 31 13.61 0.91 10.97
C LEU A 31 13.19 1.95 12.00
N THR A 32 13.38 3.22 11.68
CA THR A 32 12.74 4.32 12.43
C THR A 32 11.25 4.39 12.08
N ARG A 33 10.48 5.16 12.85
CA ARG A 33 9.04 5.35 12.57
C ARG A 33 8.80 5.97 11.19
N ASP A 34 9.62 6.94 10.79
CA ASP A 34 9.49 7.61 9.49
C ASP A 34 9.84 6.66 8.35
N GLN A 35 10.95 5.93 8.46
CA GLN A 35 11.32 4.92 7.46
C GLN A 35 10.25 3.82 7.30
N LEU A 36 9.63 3.41 8.41
CA LEU A 36 8.54 2.46 8.37
C LEU A 36 7.29 3.03 7.66
N SER A 37 6.99 4.31 7.89
CA SER A 37 5.91 5.01 7.20
C SER A 37 6.17 5.09 5.70
N ASP A 38 7.38 5.48 5.31
CA ASP A 38 7.80 5.60 3.91
C ASP A 38 7.76 4.26 3.19
N ALA A 39 8.24 3.18 3.84
CA ALA A 39 8.19 1.84 3.28
C ALA A 39 6.73 1.40 3.02
N ARG A 40 5.81 1.68 3.95
CA ARG A 40 4.39 1.40 3.78
C ARG A 40 3.74 2.23 2.68
N TYR A 41 4.11 3.50 2.57
CA TYR A 41 3.63 4.38 1.52
C TYR A 41 4.07 3.86 0.15
N LYS A 42 5.36 3.53 0.00
CA LYS A 42 5.92 2.93 -1.23
C LYS A 42 5.28 1.61 -1.59
N ALA A 43 4.98 0.74 -0.62
CA ALA A 43 4.30 -0.53 -0.87
C ALA A 43 2.85 -0.35 -1.36
N LYS A 44 2.16 0.71 -0.92
CA LYS A 44 0.78 1.01 -1.34
C LYS A 44 0.70 1.74 -2.68
N ALA A 45 1.67 2.61 -2.99
CA ALA A 45 1.69 3.40 -4.22
C ALA A 45 1.42 2.60 -5.52
N PRO A 46 2.08 1.46 -5.80
CA PRO A 46 1.83 0.70 -7.03
C PRO A 46 0.44 0.05 -7.06
N VAL A 47 -0.08 -0.38 -5.91
CA VAL A 47 -1.42 -0.98 -5.80
C VAL A 47 -2.51 0.07 -6.07
N ASP A 48 -2.34 1.28 -5.56
CA ASP A 48 -3.28 2.38 -5.77
C ASP A 48 -3.29 2.86 -7.24
N ASP A 49 -2.15 2.84 -7.93
CA ASP A 49 -2.07 3.20 -9.35
C ASP A 49 -2.83 2.19 -10.23
N GLU A 50 -2.62 0.89 -10.03
CA GLU A 50 -3.34 -0.16 -10.76
C GLU A 50 -4.85 -0.13 -10.49
N ARG A 51 -5.25 0.10 -9.23
CA ARG A 51 -6.67 0.25 -8.88
C ARG A 51 -7.29 1.47 -9.56
N ARG A 52 -6.57 2.59 -9.61
CA ARG A 52 -7.01 3.81 -10.31
C ARG A 52 -7.12 3.61 -11.81
N LYS A 53 -6.17 2.92 -12.44
CA LYS A 53 -6.23 2.57 -13.87
C LYS A 53 -7.45 1.71 -14.17
N ARG A 54 -7.71 0.68 -13.37
CA ARG A 54 -8.89 -0.18 -13.55
C ARG A 54 -10.20 0.60 -13.38
N ALA A 55 -10.27 1.51 -12.40
CA ALA A 55 -11.45 2.35 -12.20
C ALA A 55 -11.71 3.28 -13.40
N ARG A 56 -10.66 3.88 -13.98
CA ARG A 56 -10.77 4.69 -15.20
C ARG A 56 -11.27 3.87 -16.40
N GLN A 57 -10.71 2.68 -16.62
CA GLN A 57 -11.16 1.81 -17.72
C GLN A 57 -12.65 1.44 -17.59
N GLN A 58 -13.14 1.23 -16.37
CA GLN A 58 -14.56 0.95 -16.12
C GLN A 58 -15.45 2.18 -16.37
N SER A 59 -15.02 3.37 -15.95
CA SER A 59 -15.77 4.61 -16.21
C SER A 59 -15.83 4.91 -17.70
N ASP A 60 -14.71 4.78 -18.41
CA ASP A 60 -14.61 5.07 -19.85
C ASP A 60 -15.49 4.11 -20.66
N TYR A 61 -15.51 2.82 -20.28
CA TYR A 61 -16.41 1.83 -20.89
C TYR A 61 -17.88 2.15 -20.63
N LEU A 62 -18.23 2.53 -19.40
CA LEU A 62 -19.59 2.89 -19.03
C LEU A 62 -20.06 4.14 -19.78
N GLU A 63 -19.20 5.15 -19.90
CA GLU A 63 -19.47 6.38 -20.63
C GLU A 63 -19.69 6.11 -22.12
N TRP A 64 -18.81 5.33 -22.75
CA TRP A 64 -18.98 4.89 -24.14
C TRP A 64 -20.32 4.17 -24.36
N TRP A 65 -20.68 3.22 -23.48
CA TRP A 65 -21.92 2.48 -23.59
C TRP A 65 -23.17 3.35 -23.38
N LEU A 66 -23.14 4.29 -22.44
CA LEU A 66 -24.24 5.23 -22.21
C LEU A 66 -24.39 6.24 -23.34
N SER A 67 -23.28 6.64 -23.99
CA SER A 67 -23.32 7.53 -25.14
C SER A 67 -24.05 6.91 -26.34
N GLY A 68 -23.87 5.61 -26.58
CA GLY A 68 -24.56 4.89 -27.66
C GLY A 68 -26.04 4.59 -27.38
N ASN A 69 -26.48 4.68 -26.12
CA ASN A 69 -27.88 4.46 -25.73
C ASN A 69 -28.71 5.76 -25.65
N LYS A 70 -28.09 6.94 -25.74
CA LYS A 70 -28.80 8.23 -25.74
C LYS A 70 -29.35 8.64 -27.12
N ASP A 71 -28.94 7.95 -28.19
CA ASP A 71 -29.34 8.22 -29.57
C ASP A 71 -30.55 7.35 -30.05
N LYS A 72 -31.31 6.73 -29.13
CA LYS A 72 -32.57 6.04 -29.40
C LYS A 72 -33.70 6.62 -28.56
#